data_AF-A0A968A5M9-F1
#
_entry.id   AF-A0A968A5M9-F1
#
_cell.length_a   1.000
_cell.length_b   1.000
_cell.length_c   1.000
_cell.angle_alpha   90.00
_cell.angle_beta   90.00
_cell.angle_gamma   90.00
#
_symmetry.space_group_name_H-M   'P 1'
#
loop_
_entity.id
_entity.type
_entity.pdbx_description
1 polymer ?
#
loop_
_entity_poly.entity_id
_entity_poly.type
_entity_poly.pdbx_seq_one_letter_code
_entity_poly.pdbx_strand_id
1 'polypeptide(L)'
;ILILFFLATTSMLAQSGKKGAIHQIQTIYDIAYMDVNNIDLPLENDASTGDFGNAYYPNGTNLSFLFSGGLATTGLVNGDLRASWMAPVLLTEEWQPGIWGMNPRDSLAQFYEVFADDGPGSPAFVEWADAVALGADFIDVNGDGLYDPNVDR
;
A
#
# COMPACT_ATOMS: atom_id res chain seq x y z
N ILE A 1 42.79 41.17 37.65
CA ILE A 1 41.80 40.73 36.64
C ILE A 1 41.53 39.26 36.92
N LEU A 2 40.38 38.95 37.51
CA LEU A 2 39.99 37.61 37.93
C LEU A 2 38.98 37.10 36.88
N ILE A 3 39.35 36.06 36.13
CA ILE A 3 38.49 35.45 35.12
C ILE A 3 37.69 34.33 35.80
N LEU A 4 36.38 34.55 35.97
CA LEU A 4 35.42 33.52 36.40
C LEU A 4 35.12 32.61 35.19
N PHE A 5 35.42 31.32 35.30
CA PHE A 5 34.86 30.30 34.40
C PHE A 5 33.49 29.88 34.92
N PHE A 6 32.42 30.26 34.22
CA PHE A 6 31.10 29.67 34.41
C PHE A 6 31.06 28.30 33.72
N LEU A 7 31.14 27.23 34.51
CA LEU A 7 30.84 25.88 34.05
C LEU A 7 29.30 25.72 34.08
N ALA A 8 28.65 25.91 32.94
CA ALA A 8 27.22 25.62 32.80
C ALA A 8 27.04 24.10 32.69
N THR A 9 26.72 23.43 33.79
CA THR A 9 26.23 22.06 33.78
C THR A 9 24.79 22.08 33.27
N THR A 10 24.57 21.72 32.01
CA THR A 10 23.22 21.39 31.54
C THR A 10 22.84 20.02 32.10
N SER A 11 22.03 20.01 33.14
CA SER A 11 21.31 18.81 33.54
C SER A 11 20.30 18.48 32.44
N MET A 12 20.46 17.33 31.78
CA MET A 12 19.36 16.78 30.99
C MET A 12 18.26 16.35 31.96
N LEU A 13 17.24 17.20 32.10
CA LEU A 13 15.97 16.77 32.64
C LEU A 13 15.37 15.79 31.64
N ALA A 14 15.37 14.51 32.00
CA ALA A 14 14.59 13.48 31.31
C ALA A 14 13.12 13.91 31.36
N GLN A 15 12.60 14.41 30.24
CA GLN A 15 11.18 14.60 30.08
C GLN A 15 10.55 13.21 30.13
N SER A 16 9.83 12.92 31.21
CA SER A 16 8.92 11.79 31.31
C SER A 16 8.03 11.79 30.06
N GLY A 17 8.34 10.90 29.13
CA GLY A 17 7.61 10.77 27.87
C GLY A 17 6.16 10.51 28.18
N LYS A 18 5.30 11.53 28.02
CA LYS A 18 3.92 11.26 27.65
C LYS A 18 4.04 10.41 26.40
N LYS A 19 3.56 9.16 26.44
CA LYS A 19 3.34 8.36 25.23
C LYS A 19 2.63 9.30 24.26
N GLY A 20 3.37 9.80 23.27
CA GLY A 20 2.76 10.53 22.18
C GLY A 20 1.68 9.60 21.67
N ALA A 21 0.45 10.11 21.58
CA ALA A 21 -0.56 9.42 20.80
C ALA A 21 0.14 9.09 19.48
N ILE A 22 0.23 7.80 19.15
CA ILE A 22 0.64 7.40 17.81
C ILE A 22 -0.34 8.14 16.93
N HIS A 23 0.16 9.13 16.20
CA HIS A 23 -0.58 9.66 15.07
C HIS A 23 -0.73 8.46 14.15
N GLN A 24 -1.88 7.80 14.21
CA GLN A 24 -2.39 7.11 13.04
C GLN A 24 -2.43 8.22 11.99
N ILE A 25 -1.42 8.25 11.13
CA ILE A 25 -1.56 8.90 9.86
C ILE A 25 -2.75 8.15 9.26
N GLN A 26 -3.91 8.80 9.20
CA GLN A 26 -4.95 8.38 8.28
C GLN A 26 -4.31 8.57 6.91
N THR A 27 -3.56 7.58 6.47
CA THR A 27 -3.24 7.44 5.06
C THR A 27 -4.61 7.30 4.41
N ILE A 28 -4.94 8.30 3.58
CA ILE A 28 -6.07 8.23 2.66
C ILE A 28 -5.81 7.16 1.58
N TYR A 29 -4.62 6.55 1.62
CA TYR A 29 -4.20 5.39 0.85
C TYR A 29 -4.71 4.14 1.53
N ASP A 30 -5.51 3.39 0.78
CA ASP A 30 -5.73 1.99 1.08
C ASP A 30 -4.38 1.23 1.01
N ILE A 31 -4.20 0.24 1.89
CA ILE A 31 -2.95 -0.49 2.01
C ILE A 31 -3.27 -1.97 1.89
N ALA A 32 -2.75 -2.60 0.85
CA ALA A 32 -2.71 -4.05 0.74
C ALA A 32 -1.43 -4.57 1.39
N TYR A 33 -1.51 -5.63 2.18
CA TYR A 33 -0.33 -6.20 2.83
C TYR A 33 0.20 -7.41 2.05
N MET A 34 1.46 -7.34 1.66
CA MET A 34 2.14 -8.48 1.06
C MET A 34 2.80 -9.31 2.17
N ASP A 35 2.13 -10.37 2.61
CA ASP A 35 2.71 -11.38 3.51
C ASP A 35 3.42 -12.47 2.69
N VAL A 36 4.69 -12.22 2.37
CA VAL A 36 5.50 -13.15 1.58
C VAL A 36 6.86 -13.33 2.25
N ASN A 37 7.31 -14.58 2.38
CA ASN A 37 8.62 -14.93 2.97
C ASN A 37 8.82 -14.38 4.40
N ASN A 38 7.76 -14.34 5.22
CA ASN A 38 7.80 -13.84 6.59
C ASN A 38 8.17 -12.35 6.68
N ILE A 39 7.87 -11.60 5.61
CA ILE A 39 7.98 -10.14 5.53
C ILE A 39 6.55 -9.61 5.47
N ASP A 40 6.26 -8.64 6.32
CA ASP A 40 5.06 -7.83 6.23
C ASP A 40 5.42 -6.53 5.51
N LEU A 41 5.07 -6.43 4.22
CA LEU A 41 5.40 -5.29 3.38
C LEU A 41 4.12 -4.60 2.89
N PRO A 42 3.83 -3.36 3.34
CA PRO A 42 2.68 -2.62 2.82
C PRO A 42 2.90 -2.25 1.36
N LEU A 43 1.86 -2.44 0.56
CA LEU A 43 1.66 -1.91 -0.79
C LEU A 43 0.61 -0.81 -0.69
N GLU A 44 1.05 0.43 -0.85
CA GLU A 44 0.19 1.60 -0.86
C GLU A 44 -0.58 1.66 -2.18
N ASN A 45 -1.76 2.27 -2.18
CA ASN A 45 -2.68 2.35 -3.32
C ASN A 45 -2.14 3.06 -4.60
N ASP A 46 -0.94 3.62 -4.56
CA ASP A 46 -0.21 4.12 -5.73
C ASP A 46 0.83 3.12 -6.27
N ALA A 47 0.90 1.93 -5.68
CA ALA A 47 1.87 0.87 -5.87
C ALA A 47 3.29 1.14 -5.33
N SER A 48 3.46 2.13 -4.46
CA SER A 48 4.66 2.24 -3.63
C SER A 48 4.65 1.22 -2.49
N THR A 49 5.83 0.88 -1.96
CA THR A 49 5.95 -0.18 -0.95
C THR A 49 6.96 0.18 0.14
N GLY A 50 6.62 -0.14 1.38
CA GLY A 50 7.51 0.01 2.56
C GLY A 50 7.72 1.44 3.03
N ASP A 51 7.03 2.40 2.42
CA ASP A 51 7.14 3.81 2.76
C ASP A 51 6.84 4.08 4.24
N PHE A 52 7.45 5.14 4.76
CA PHE A 52 7.34 5.56 6.16
C PHE A 52 7.81 4.53 7.21
N GLY A 53 8.54 3.48 6.81
CA GLY A 53 9.11 2.50 7.74
C GLY A 53 8.08 1.56 8.37
N ASN A 54 6.97 1.34 7.66
CA ASN A 54 5.86 0.48 8.08
C ASN A 54 6.02 -0.99 7.62
N ALA A 55 7.23 -1.42 7.26
CA ALA A 55 7.53 -2.79 6.88
C ALA A 55 8.17 -3.55 8.05
N TYR A 56 7.77 -4.81 8.28
CA TYR A 56 8.20 -5.61 9.43
C TYR A 56 8.82 -6.95 9.04
N TYR A 57 9.89 -7.32 9.76
CA TYR A 57 10.52 -8.63 9.65
C TYR A 57 11.10 -9.07 11.00
N PRO A 58 10.76 -10.27 11.51
CA PRO A 58 9.74 -11.21 10.99
C PRO A 58 8.31 -10.63 10.98
N ASN A 59 7.46 -11.13 10.09
CA ASN A 59 6.02 -10.83 10.09
C ASN A 59 5.42 -11.17 11.48
N GLY A 60 4.48 -10.34 11.94
CA GLY A 60 3.85 -10.44 13.26
C GLY A 60 4.71 -9.89 14.41
N THR A 61 5.86 -9.29 14.11
CA THR A 61 6.71 -8.63 15.10
C THR A 61 6.73 -7.12 14.92
N ASN A 62 7.18 -6.38 15.95
CA ASN A 62 7.37 -4.93 15.88
C ASN A 62 8.80 -4.55 15.43
N LEU A 63 9.51 -5.47 14.77
CA LEU A 63 10.85 -5.21 14.25
C LEU A 63 10.71 -4.64 12.84
N SER A 64 10.67 -3.30 12.75
CA SER A 64 10.60 -2.64 11.46
C SER A 64 11.95 -2.61 10.75
N PHE A 65 11.91 -2.59 9.43
CA PHE A 65 13.07 -2.33 8.59
C PHE A 65 12.76 -1.19 7.62
N LEU A 66 13.80 -0.42 7.26
CA LEU A 66 13.64 0.65 6.30
C LEU A 66 13.75 0.08 4.88
N PHE A 67 12.68 0.22 4.13
CA PHE A 67 12.60 -0.11 2.72
C PHE A 67 11.73 0.95 2.05
N SER A 68 12.00 1.25 0.80
CA SER A 68 11.09 2.04 -0.01
C SER A 68 11.33 1.67 -1.46
N GLY A 69 10.25 1.40 -2.16
CA GLY A 69 10.25 0.88 -3.52
C GLY A 69 8.84 0.93 -4.09
N GLY A 70 8.59 0.09 -5.07
CA GLY A 70 7.26 -0.10 -5.61
C GLY A 70 7.29 -1.06 -6.77
N LEU A 71 6.23 -1.04 -7.57
CA LEU A 71 6.08 -1.94 -8.70
C LEU A 71 6.62 -1.35 -10.00
N ALA A 72 7.11 -2.22 -10.88
CA ALA A 72 7.45 -1.88 -12.24
C ALA A 72 6.74 -2.84 -13.19
N THR A 73 6.11 -2.29 -14.23
CA THR A 73 5.50 -3.09 -15.29
C THR A 73 6.18 -2.83 -16.61
N THR A 74 6.13 -3.84 -17.47
CA THR A 74 6.53 -3.72 -18.88
C THR A 74 5.45 -4.36 -19.72
N GLY A 75 5.19 -3.80 -20.89
CA GLY A 75 4.16 -4.30 -21.78
C GLY A 75 4.29 -3.74 -23.18
N LEU A 76 3.59 -4.36 -24.12
CA LEU A 76 3.49 -3.86 -25.48
C LEU A 76 2.29 -2.91 -25.58
N VAL A 77 2.53 -1.65 -25.93
CA VAL A 77 1.48 -0.66 -26.20
C VAL A 77 1.58 -0.28 -27.67
N ASN A 78 0.56 -0.63 -28.45
CA ASN A 78 0.53 -0.43 -29.90
C ASN A 78 1.74 -1.04 -30.65
N GLY A 79 2.26 -2.18 -30.17
CA GLY A 79 3.40 -2.89 -30.77
C GLY A 79 4.77 -2.45 -30.27
N ASP A 80 4.86 -1.36 -29.50
CA ASP A 80 6.11 -0.89 -28.90
C ASP A 80 6.25 -1.33 -27.45
N LEU A 81 7.46 -1.71 -27.04
CA LEU A 81 7.77 -1.98 -25.65
C LEU A 81 7.70 -0.68 -24.84
N ARG A 82 6.89 -0.70 -23.78
CA ARG A 82 6.79 0.34 -22.76
C ARG A 82 7.14 -0.25 -21.41
N ALA A 83 7.70 0.59 -20.55
CA ALA A 83 7.93 0.30 -19.15
C ALA A 83 7.33 1.44 -18.34
N SER A 84 6.73 1.14 -17.20
CA SER A 84 6.30 2.16 -16.24
C SER A 84 6.53 1.73 -14.80
N TRP A 85 6.92 2.68 -13.96
CA TRP A 85 7.53 2.39 -12.67
C TRP A 85 6.92 3.28 -11.57
N MET A 86 6.68 2.68 -10.41
CA MET A 86 6.45 3.37 -9.14
C MET A 86 7.66 3.13 -8.24
N ALA A 87 8.50 4.14 -8.07
CA ALA A 87 9.72 4.12 -7.27
C ALA A 87 9.98 5.49 -6.63
N PRO A 88 9.30 5.81 -5.51
CA PRO A 88 9.38 7.12 -4.87
C PRO A 88 10.81 7.55 -4.49
N VAL A 89 11.66 6.61 -4.05
CA VAL A 89 13.09 6.88 -3.72
C VAL A 89 13.88 7.43 -4.91
N LEU A 90 13.51 7.03 -6.13
CA LEU A 90 14.13 7.48 -7.36
C LEU A 90 13.37 8.66 -7.99
N LEU A 91 12.36 9.21 -7.30
CA LEU A 91 11.47 10.27 -7.79
C LEU A 91 10.80 9.89 -9.12
N THR A 92 10.52 8.60 -9.31
CA THR A 92 9.86 8.06 -10.49
C THR A 92 8.49 7.56 -10.06
N GLU A 93 7.46 8.37 -10.28
CA GLU A 93 6.09 8.11 -9.81
C GLU A 93 5.14 8.24 -11.01
N GLU A 94 5.01 7.18 -11.79
CA GLU A 94 4.25 7.23 -13.06
C GLU A 94 2.80 6.79 -12.93
N TRP A 95 2.40 6.25 -11.77
CA TRP A 95 1.08 5.66 -11.55
C TRP A 95 0.25 6.50 -10.60
N GLN A 96 -1.06 6.31 -10.71
CA GLN A 96 -2.05 6.86 -9.80
C GLN A 96 -3.12 5.80 -9.54
N PRO A 97 -3.81 5.85 -8.40
CA PRO A 97 -4.94 4.97 -8.11
C PRO A 97 -6.04 5.03 -9.18
N GLY A 98 -6.61 3.85 -9.50
CA GLY A 98 -7.75 3.70 -10.39
C GLY A 98 -7.43 3.70 -11.89
N ILE A 99 -8.48 3.71 -12.72
CA ILE A 99 -8.35 3.68 -14.17
C ILE A 99 -7.96 5.05 -14.76
N TRP A 100 -7.51 5.06 -16.02
CA TRP A 100 -7.13 6.29 -16.72
C TRP A 100 -8.26 7.35 -16.70
N GLY A 101 -7.94 8.54 -16.17
CA GLY A 101 -8.89 9.66 -16.09
C GLY A 101 -9.85 9.63 -14.89
N MET A 102 -9.81 8.58 -14.07
CA MET A 102 -10.53 8.54 -12.80
C MET A 102 -9.97 9.55 -11.80
N ASN A 103 -10.82 10.02 -10.88
CA ASN A 103 -10.35 10.79 -9.73
C ASN A 103 -9.58 9.85 -8.79
N PRO A 104 -8.29 10.09 -8.49
CA PRO A 104 -7.51 9.21 -7.61
C PRO A 104 -7.99 9.17 -6.16
N ARG A 105 -8.95 10.02 -5.79
CA ARG A 105 -9.61 10.05 -4.47
C ARG A 105 -11.02 9.44 -4.49
N ASP A 106 -11.43 8.86 -5.61
CA ASP A 106 -12.67 8.10 -5.67
C ASP A 106 -12.56 6.87 -4.76
N SER A 107 -13.63 6.51 -4.06
CA SER A 107 -13.62 5.31 -3.19
C SER A 107 -13.43 4.03 -3.99
N LEU A 108 -13.73 4.02 -5.29
CA LEU A 108 -13.50 2.87 -6.15
C LEU A 108 -12.06 2.75 -6.63
N ALA A 109 -11.26 3.82 -6.51
CA ALA A 109 -9.87 3.86 -6.91
C ALA A 109 -8.98 3.24 -5.82
N GLN A 110 -9.18 1.97 -5.51
CA GLN A 110 -8.49 1.23 -4.46
C GLN A 110 -8.04 -0.16 -4.95
N PHE A 111 -7.25 -0.88 -4.14
CA PHE A 111 -6.98 -2.28 -4.40
C PHE A 111 -8.17 -3.14 -3.97
N TYR A 112 -8.43 -4.20 -4.73
CA TYR A 112 -9.43 -5.20 -4.39
C TYR A 112 -8.68 -6.51 -4.18
N GLU A 113 -8.75 -7.05 -2.97
CA GLU A 113 -8.03 -8.26 -2.58
C GLU A 113 -9.00 -9.44 -2.53
N VAL A 114 -8.61 -10.56 -3.14
CA VAL A 114 -9.34 -11.83 -3.10
C VAL A 114 -8.33 -12.91 -2.74
N PHE A 115 -8.60 -13.64 -1.66
CA PHE A 115 -7.74 -14.74 -1.22
C PHE A 115 -8.15 -16.06 -1.86
N ALA A 116 -7.22 -17.02 -1.89
CA ALA A 116 -7.48 -18.34 -2.45
C ALA A 116 -8.53 -19.15 -1.66
N ASP A 117 -8.75 -18.82 -0.38
CA ASP A 117 -9.74 -19.42 0.49
C ASP A 117 -11.07 -18.65 0.54
N ASP A 118 -11.17 -17.49 -0.12
CA ASP A 118 -12.44 -16.83 -0.36
C ASP A 118 -13.34 -17.74 -1.21
N GLY A 119 -14.58 -17.89 -0.76
CA GLY A 119 -15.61 -18.64 -1.47
C GLY A 119 -16.57 -17.71 -2.20
N PRO A 120 -17.31 -18.20 -3.21
CA PRO A 120 -18.35 -17.40 -3.87
C PRO A 120 -19.34 -16.82 -2.85
N GLY A 121 -19.65 -15.54 -3.01
CA GLY A 121 -20.50 -14.75 -2.12
C GLY A 121 -19.77 -14.20 -0.88
N SER A 122 -18.45 -14.40 -0.76
CA SER A 122 -17.67 -13.75 0.29
C SER A 122 -17.65 -12.23 0.09
N PRO A 123 -17.39 -11.44 1.15
CA PRO A 123 -17.23 -9.99 1.03
C PRO A 123 -16.22 -9.60 -0.06
N ALA A 124 -15.10 -10.33 -0.18
CA ALA A 124 -14.08 -10.07 -1.20
C ALA A 124 -14.64 -10.18 -2.63
N PHE A 125 -15.41 -11.22 -2.94
CA PHE A 125 -16.04 -11.35 -4.27
C PHE A 125 -17.16 -10.33 -4.50
N VAL A 126 -17.89 -9.95 -3.46
CA VAL A 126 -18.91 -8.89 -3.56
C VAL A 126 -18.23 -7.55 -3.87
N GLU A 127 -17.12 -7.23 -3.20
CA GLU A 127 -16.32 -6.03 -3.45
C GLU A 127 -15.62 -6.07 -4.82
N TRP A 128 -15.19 -7.25 -5.27
CA TRP A 128 -14.63 -7.45 -6.61
C TRP A 128 -15.61 -7.08 -7.73
N ALA A 129 -16.92 -7.04 -7.47
CA ALA A 129 -17.91 -6.54 -8.43
C ALA A 129 -17.62 -5.09 -8.87
N ASP A 130 -17.12 -4.26 -7.95
CA ASP A 130 -16.72 -2.89 -8.27
C ASP A 130 -15.49 -2.87 -9.18
N ALA A 131 -14.50 -3.75 -8.93
CA ALA A 131 -13.35 -3.91 -9.81
C ALA A 131 -13.76 -4.36 -11.22
N VAL A 132 -14.68 -5.31 -11.33
CA VAL A 132 -15.24 -5.76 -12.62
C VAL A 132 -15.98 -4.63 -13.33
N ALA A 133 -16.73 -3.80 -12.58
CA ALA A 133 -17.38 -2.61 -13.14
C ALA A 133 -16.37 -1.57 -13.69
N LEU A 134 -15.12 -1.58 -13.18
CA LEU A 134 -14.00 -0.79 -13.69
C LEU A 134 -13.23 -1.47 -14.84
N GLY A 135 -13.63 -2.68 -15.23
CA GLY A 135 -13.03 -3.43 -16.34
C GLY A 135 -12.00 -4.47 -15.92
N ALA A 136 -11.97 -4.89 -14.66
CA ALA A 136 -11.21 -6.06 -14.25
C ALA A 136 -11.80 -7.34 -14.89
N ASP A 137 -10.92 -8.29 -15.21
CA ASP A 137 -11.32 -9.60 -15.70
C ASP A 137 -11.90 -10.46 -14.57
N PHE A 138 -12.73 -11.44 -14.95
CA PHE A 138 -13.26 -12.47 -14.07
C PHE A 138 -13.40 -13.81 -14.83
N ILE A 139 -13.45 -14.88 -14.07
CA ILE A 139 -13.72 -16.24 -14.50
C ILE A 139 -15.23 -16.44 -14.44
N ASP A 140 -15.88 -16.35 -15.61
CA ASP A 140 -17.27 -16.70 -15.80
C ASP A 140 -17.46 -18.22 -15.70
N VAL A 141 -17.97 -18.68 -14.55
CA VAL A 141 -18.17 -20.10 -14.25
C VAL A 141 -19.45 -20.63 -14.90
N ASN A 142 -20.46 -19.77 -15.06
CA ASN A 142 -21.79 -20.17 -15.52
C ASN A 142 -22.00 -19.99 -17.04
N GLY A 143 -21.13 -19.19 -17.70
CA GLY A 143 -21.08 -18.97 -19.14
C GLY A 143 -22.04 -17.90 -19.67
N ASP A 144 -22.58 -17.02 -18.83
CA ASP A 144 -23.54 -15.98 -19.24
C ASP A 144 -22.89 -14.63 -19.60
N GLY A 145 -21.58 -14.49 -19.38
CA GLY A 145 -20.80 -13.28 -19.66
C GLY A 145 -21.05 -12.13 -18.69
N LEU A 146 -21.73 -12.36 -17.56
CA LEU A 146 -22.01 -11.38 -16.52
C LEU A 146 -21.42 -11.85 -15.20
N TYR A 147 -20.78 -10.94 -14.47
CA TYR A 147 -20.23 -11.29 -13.16
C TYR A 147 -21.33 -11.46 -12.10
N ASP A 148 -21.43 -12.64 -11.51
CA ASP A 148 -22.19 -12.94 -10.29
C ASP A 148 -21.24 -13.31 -9.14
N PRO A 149 -21.13 -12.49 -8.08
CA PRO A 149 -20.22 -12.76 -6.97
C PRO A 149 -20.54 -14.08 -6.23
N ASN A 150 -21.75 -14.64 -6.39
CA ASN A 150 -22.13 -15.92 -5.76
C ASN A 150 -21.73 -17.15 -6.58
N VAL A 151 -21.24 -16.97 -7.80
CA VAL A 151 -20.97 -18.06 -8.74
C VAL A 151 -19.58 -17.95 -9.36
N ASP A 152 -19.21 -16.75 -9.79
CA ASP A 152 -18.01 -16.47 -10.56
C ASP A 152 -16.80 -16.15 -9.67
N ARG A 153 -15.62 -16.05 -10.30
CA ARG A 153 -14.34 -15.90 -9.59
C ARG A 153 -13.40 -14.90 -10.25
#